data_AF-A0AA95K0H3-F1
#
_entry.id   AF-A0AA95K0H3-F1
#
_cell.length_a   1.000
_cell.length_b   1.000
_cell.length_c   1.000
_cell.angle_alpha   90.00
_cell.angle_beta   90.00
_cell.angle_gamma   90.00
#
_symmetry.space_group_name_H-M   'P 1'
#
loop_
_entity.id
_entity.type
_entity.pdbx_description
1 polymer ?
#
loop_
_entity_poly.entity_id
_entity_poly.type
_entity_poly.pdbx_seq_one_letter_code
_entity_poly.pdbx_strand_id
1 'polypeptide(L)'
;MFHYQVSIKFKNLLHYSLFFLVMLISIITFGKAYSEEIIWEQIQIPAPDTNEKGLETLLIYPNLPGKHPVVLITHGTPRDHSEIPKRTAMGFFKQAMFFAKKGFSVAVVMRSGFGHSGGNIAKYSKFSCQSPAYLVTTKQAVNDLQAALGYLSTLPQFDTNNTIAVGVSTGGLAVVGLTAFPLETNMVQIKLAISFAGGSGSFAPRKICGGDYTLISAFKELGKSSSIPMLWIYAENDQYFSPDLANELLMVFNKNGGNAKLIITSPFGEDGHFLFNQGMKIWEPIVEKFFQENNYKLKNIMLTKQQENLNLYPNLSSTKGKEVFMQYLDDAPHKAFAVGDKGSYGKSTSQYSKEEAITKALEVCKKFNKSECKIIHSH
;
A
#
# COMPACT_ATOMS: atom_id res chain seq x y z
N MET A 1 36.03 89.07 25.06
CA MET A 1 34.63 88.78 25.46
C MET A 1 33.84 88.47 24.20
N PHE A 2 33.27 87.26 24.12
CA PHE A 2 31.99 86.89 23.50
C PHE A 2 31.99 85.37 23.36
N HIS A 3 31.28 84.71 24.28
CA HIS A 3 30.93 83.30 24.20
C HIS A 3 29.79 83.13 23.19
N TYR A 4 29.90 82.15 22.30
CA TYR A 4 28.74 81.55 21.65
C TYR A 4 28.76 80.05 21.89
N GLN A 5 27.80 79.58 22.69
CA GLN A 5 27.39 78.19 22.73
C GLN A 5 26.58 77.88 21.47
N VAL A 6 26.95 76.83 20.75
CA VAL A 6 26.05 76.16 19.80
C VAL A 6 25.70 74.80 20.39
N SER A 7 24.43 74.64 20.81
CA SER A 7 23.88 73.35 21.19
C SER A 7 23.47 72.59 19.92
N ILE A 8 24.02 71.41 19.70
CA ILE A 8 23.50 70.48 18.68
C ILE A 8 22.59 69.47 19.40
N LYS A 9 21.29 69.54 19.11
CA LYS A 9 20.27 68.61 19.61
C LYS A 9 20.45 67.23 18.95
N PHE A 10 20.88 66.24 19.74
CA PHE A 10 20.71 64.82 19.41
C PHE A 10 19.22 64.47 19.48
N LYS A 11 18.51 64.44 18.35
CA LYS A 11 17.12 63.96 18.33
C LYS A 11 16.74 62.95 17.26
N ASN A 12 17.62 62.56 16.35
CA ASN A 12 17.25 61.69 15.23
C ASN A 12 18.07 60.39 15.08
N LEU A 13 18.89 59.98 16.06
CA LEU A 13 19.64 58.70 15.94
C LEU A 13 18.86 57.45 16.40
N LEU A 14 17.79 57.59 17.18
CA LEU A 14 17.04 56.43 17.69
C LEU A 14 15.94 55.90 16.76
N HIS A 15 15.50 56.67 15.76
CA HIS A 15 14.44 56.21 14.84
C HIS A 15 14.98 55.35 13.67
N TYR A 16 16.27 55.44 13.36
CA TYR A 16 16.88 54.63 12.29
C TYR A 16 17.36 53.25 12.74
N SER A 17 17.58 53.02 14.05
CA SER A 17 17.97 51.70 14.56
C SER A 17 16.79 50.72 14.67
N LEU A 18 15.58 51.22 14.94
CA LEU A 18 14.39 50.37 15.03
C LEU A 18 13.90 49.89 13.65
N PHE A 19 14.05 50.71 12.61
CA PHE A 19 13.70 50.32 11.25
C PHE A 19 14.67 49.27 10.68
N PHE A 20 15.96 49.33 11.03
CA PHE A 20 16.92 48.29 10.64
C PHE A 20 16.70 46.98 11.39
N LEU A 21 16.25 47.00 12.65
CA LEU A 21 15.98 45.78 13.41
C LEU A 21 14.71 45.05 12.92
N VAL A 22 13.67 45.79 12.48
CA VAL A 22 12.47 45.18 11.88
C VAL A 22 12.76 44.61 10.48
N MET A 23 13.68 45.20 9.72
CA MET A 23 14.11 44.66 8.43
C MET A 23 15.04 43.44 8.56
N LEU A 24 15.80 43.33 9.66
CA LEU A 24 16.66 42.16 9.97
C LEU A 24 15.94 41.01 10.68
N ILE A 25 14.66 41.15 11.07
CA ILE A 25 13.81 40.02 11.50
C ILE A 25 13.04 39.43 10.30
N SER A 26 13.11 40.05 9.12
CA SER A 26 12.71 39.42 7.86
C SER A 26 13.80 38.48 7.29
N ILE A 27 14.63 37.88 8.17
CA ILE A 27 15.46 36.73 7.83
C ILE A 27 14.51 35.59 7.48
N ILE A 28 14.18 35.53 6.19
CA ILE A 28 14.37 34.34 5.38
C ILE A 28 13.82 33.10 6.10
N THR A 29 12.50 33.00 6.17
CA THR A 29 11.89 31.70 5.95
C THR A 29 12.15 31.34 4.50
N PHE A 30 13.37 30.90 4.17
CA PHE A 30 13.51 29.87 3.13
C PHE A 30 12.79 28.66 3.73
N GLY A 31 11.45 28.66 3.64
CA GLY A 31 10.75 27.40 3.58
C GLY A 31 11.45 26.66 2.45
N LYS A 32 12.16 25.57 2.76
CA LYS A 32 12.53 24.61 1.73
C LYS A 32 11.24 24.39 0.96
N ALA A 33 11.21 24.82 -0.30
CA ALA A 33 10.19 24.36 -1.21
C ALA A 33 10.46 22.87 -1.33
N TYR A 34 9.81 22.08 -0.47
CA TYR A 34 9.77 20.65 -0.63
C TYR A 34 9.06 20.46 -1.97
N SER A 35 9.76 19.89 -2.96
CA SER A 35 9.05 19.26 -4.04
C SER A 35 8.06 18.29 -3.38
N GLU A 36 6.79 18.38 -3.76
CA GLU A 36 5.77 17.40 -3.37
C GLU A 36 6.09 16.07 -4.05
N GLU A 37 7.15 15.43 -3.56
CA GLU A 37 7.68 14.18 -4.04
C GLU A 37 7.17 13.07 -3.13
N ILE A 38 6.83 11.93 -3.73
CA ILE A 38 6.54 10.71 -2.99
C ILE A 38 7.77 9.82 -3.10
N ILE A 39 8.36 9.51 -1.95
CA ILE A 39 9.49 8.60 -1.82
C ILE A 39 8.95 7.19 -1.69
N TRP A 40 9.65 6.23 -2.27
CA TRP A 40 9.41 4.82 -2.04
C TRP A 40 10.72 4.09 -1.76
N GLU A 41 10.66 3.07 -0.91
CA GLU A 41 11.81 2.24 -0.54
C GLU A 41 11.35 0.82 -0.25
N GLN A 42 12.17 -0.17 -0.61
CA GLN A 42 11.98 -1.55 -0.17
C GLN A 42 12.94 -1.86 0.96
N ILE A 43 12.40 -2.39 2.05
CA ILE A 43 13.15 -2.75 3.24
C ILE A 43 12.75 -4.15 3.72
N GLN A 44 13.58 -4.72 4.57
CA GLN A 44 13.27 -5.93 5.32
C GLN A 44 13.04 -5.56 6.78
N ILE A 45 11.79 -5.68 7.25
CA ILE A 45 11.45 -5.36 8.64
C ILE A 45 11.72 -6.58 9.52
N PRO A 46 12.52 -6.48 10.59
CA PRO A 46 12.71 -7.60 11.53
C PRO A 46 11.39 -8.05 12.14
N ALA A 47 11.16 -9.36 12.18
CA ALA A 47 10.00 -9.97 12.84
C ALA A 47 10.36 -11.32 13.46
N PRO A 48 9.56 -11.82 14.43
CA PRO A 48 9.76 -13.15 14.98
C PRO A 48 9.74 -14.24 13.91
N ASP A 49 10.61 -15.24 14.04
CA ASP A 49 10.73 -16.39 13.14
C ASP A 49 11.02 -16.08 11.67
N THR A 50 11.46 -14.86 11.33
CA THR A 50 11.78 -14.48 9.94
C THR A 50 13.25 -14.48 9.59
N ASN A 51 14.13 -14.93 10.49
CA ASN A 51 15.59 -14.84 10.34
C ASN A 51 16.08 -13.44 9.89
N GLU A 52 17.31 -13.34 9.38
CA GLU A 52 17.88 -12.09 8.86
C GLU A 52 17.13 -11.51 7.65
N LYS A 53 16.28 -12.32 6.99
CA LYS A 53 15.49 -11.87 5.86
C LYS A 53 14.35 -10.93 6.24
N GLY A 54 13.85 -10.96 7.47
CA GLY A 54 12.76 -10.06 7.88
C GLY A 54 11.46 -10.24 7.09
N LEU A 55 10.58 -9.24 7.12
CA LEU A 55 9.39 -9.10 6.30
C LEU A 55 9.66 -8.14 5.15
N GLU A 56 9.51 -8.62 3.91
CA GLU A 56 9.61 -7.79 2.71
C GLU A 56 8.53 -6.71 2.80
N THR A 57 8.97 -5.45 2.81
CA THR A 57 8.08 -4.31 2.95
C THR A 57 8.41 -3.23 1.94
N LEU A 58 7.39 -2.73 1.26
CA LEU A 58 7.47 -1.51 0.46
C LEU A 58 6.91 -0.35 1.27
N LEU A 59 7.75 0.65 1.54
CA LEU A 59 7.33 1.92 2.12
C LEU A 59 7.11 2.93 1.00
N ILE A 60 6.02 3.68 1.08
CA ILE A 60 5.73 4.82 0.19
C ILE A 60 5.21 5.96 1.04
N TYR A 61 5.87 7.11 1.01
CA TYR A 61 5.48 8.25 1.86
C TYR A 61 5.76 9.58 1.18
N PRO A 62 4.93 10.61 1.48
CA PRO A 62 5.20 11.94 0.97
C PRO A 62 6.42 12.55 1.66
N ASN A 63 7.29 13.20 0.88
CA ASN A 63 8.46 13.94 1.36
C ASN A 63 8.03 15.29 1.96
N LEU A 64 7.20 15.23 3.00
CA LEU A 64 6.69 16.38 3.73
C LEU A 64 7.19 16.33 5.18
N PRO A 65 7.41 17.49 5.83
CA PRO A 65 7.81 17.53 7.23
C PRO A 65 6.78 16.87 8.17
N GLY A 66 7.29 16.12 9.15
CA GLY A 66 6.50 15.53 10.23
C GLY A 66 6.05 14.09 9.97
N LYS A 67 5.31 13.54 10.94
CA LYS A 67 4.71 12.21 10.83
C LYS A 67 3.38 12.28 10.09
N HIS A 68 3.10 11.28 9.26
CA HIS A 68 1.84 11.16 8.55
C HIS A 68 1.05 9.94 9.03
N PRO A 69 -0.30 9.99 9.02
CA PRO A 69 -1.14 8.83 9.29
C PRO A 69 -0.71 7.63 8.44
N VAL A 70 -0.79 6.43 9.02
CA VAL A 70 -0.26 5.23 8.41
C VAL A 70 -1.33 4.46 7.67
N VAL A 71 -1.02 3.96 6.47
CA VAL A 71 -1.79 2.89 5.84
C VAL A 71 -0.92 1.64 5.79
N LEU A 72 -1.34 0.59 6.49
CA LEU A 72 -0.71 -0.73 6.43
C LEU A 72 -1.48 -1.60 5.42
N ILE A 73 -0.83 -2.06 4.36
CA ILE A 73 -1.43 -2.93 3.34
C ILE A 73 -0.87 -4.34 3.48
N THR A 74 -1.72 -5.37 3.42
CA THR A 74 -1.29 -6.77 3.39
C THR A 74 -2.00 -7.61 2.34
N HIS A 75 -1.32 -8.65 1.88
CA HIS A 75 -1.69 -9.44 0.71
C HIS A 75 -2.54 -10.69 1.05
N GLY A 76 -3.26 -11.17 0.05
CA GLY A 76 -3.94 -12.46 0.06
C GLY A 76 -3.00 -13.66 -0.10
N THR A 77 -3.57 -14.86 -0.01
CA THR A 77 -2.86 -16.11 -0.30
C THR A 77 -3.31 -16.62 -1.67
N PRO A 78 -2.41 -16.86 -2.64
CA PRO A 78 -2.80 -17.48 -3.91
C PRO A 78 -3.35 -18.89 -3.68
N ARG A 79 -4.34 -19.32 -4.48
CA ARG A 79 -4.79 -20.72 -4.49
C ARG A 79 -3.66 -21.67 -4.90
N ASP A 80 -2.93 -21.30 -5.95
CA ASP A 80 -1.72 -22.02 -6.35
C ASP A 80 -0.54 -21.57 -5.48
N HIS A 81 -0.10 -22.45 -4.60
CA HIS A 81 1.01 -22.17 -3.69
C HIS A 81 2.37 -22.03 -4.42
N SER A 82 2.48 -22.50 -5.68
CA SER A 82 3.68 -22.26 -6.49
C SER A 82 3.88 -20.77 -6.83
N GLU A 83 2.83 -19.96 -6.68
CA GLU A 83 2.86 -18.51 -6.87
C GLU A 83 3.31 -17.75 -5.63
N ILE A 84 3.43 -18.39 -4.46
CA ILE A 84 3.82 -17.74 -3.20
C ILE A 84 5.20 -17.09 -3.29
N PRO A 85 6.25 -17.76 -3.82
CA PRO A 85 7.57 -17.14 -3.98
C PRO A 85 7.61 -15.98 -4.98
N LYS A 86 6.60 -15.89 -5.87
CA LYS A 86 6.50 -14.83 -6.88
C LYS A 86 5.79 -13.59 -6.36
N ARG A 87 5.25 -13.63 -5.14
CA ARG A 87 4.60 -12.46 -4.53
C ARG A 87 5.65 -11.44 -4.10
N THR A 88 5.30 -10.16 -4.18
CA THR A 88 6.15 -9.06 -3.75
C THR A 88 5.28 -7.88 -3.31
N ALA A 89 5.78 -7.10 -2.35
CA ALA A 89 5.16 -5.86 -1.90
C ALA A 89 4.98 -4.87 -3.07
N MET A 90 5.89 -4.90 -4.05
CA MET A 90 5.84 -4.06 -5.25
C MET A 90 4.57 -4.30 -6.10
N GLY A 91 3.95 -5.47 -5.97
CA GLY A 91 2.67 -5.79 -6.61
C GLY A 91 1.49 -4.92 -6.14
N PHE A 92 1.64 -4.17 -5.04
CA PHE A 92 0.64 -3.24 -4.52
C PHE A 92 1.04 -1.77 -4.64
N PHE A 93 2.07 -1.45 -5.44
CA PHE A 93 2.59 -0.08 -5.55
C PHE A 93 1.51 0.93 -5.97
N LYS A 94 0.61 0.57 -6.90
CA LYS A 94 -0.46 1.47 -7.34
C LYS A 94 -1.45 1.79 -6.22
N GLN A 95 -1.84 0.76 -5.46
CA GLN A 95 -2.69 0.86 -4.27
C GLN A 95 -2.03 1.75 -3.22
N ALA A 96 -0.75 1.50 -2.93
CA ALA A 96 0.00 2.30 -1.97
C ALA A 96 0.16 3.76 -2.44
N MET A 97 0.41 3.99 -3.73
CA MET A 97 0.50 5.32 -4.32
C MET A 97 -0.81 6.11 -4.22
N PHE A 98 -1.97 5.45 -4.34
CA PHE A 98 -3.27 6.10 -4.09
C PHE A 98 -3.32 6.69 -2.67
N PHE A 99 -3.00 5.90 -1.64
CA PHE A 99 -2.98 6.40 -0.26
C PHE A 99 -1.89 7.45 -0.03
N ALA A 100 -0.68 7.26 -0.56
CA ALA A 100 0.40 8.22 -0.40
C ALA A 100 0.05 9.60 -0.98
N LYS A 101 -0.61 9.64 -2.15
CA LYS A 101 -1.16 10.88 -2.74
C LYS A 101 -2.24 11.53 -1.89
N LYS A 102 -2.88 10.79 -0.99
CA LYS A 102 -3.82 11.32 0.00
C LYS A 102 -3.16 11.79 1.31
N GLY A 103 -1.83 11.79 1.36
CA GLY A 103 -1.04 12.30 2.47
C GLY A 103 -0.73 11.27 3.56
N PHE A 104 -0.85 9.98 3.25
CA PHE A 104 -0.51 8.89 4.18
C PHE A 104 0.93 8.41 3.97
N SER A 105 1.57 7.95 5.04
CA SER A 105 2.76 7.09 4.93
C SER A 105 2.30 5.64 4.86
N VAL A 106 2.68 4.92 3.82
CA VAL A 106 2.13 3.61 3.48
C VAL A 106 3.21 2.55 3.64
N ALA A 107 2.84 1.41 4.22
CA ALA A 107 3.68 0.21 4.27
C ALA A 107 2.90 -0.97 3.70
N VAL A 108 3.38 -1.56 2.60
CA VAL A 108 2.87 -2.82 2.07
C VAL A 108 3.73 -3.94 2.63
N VAL A 109 3.16 -4.78 3.49
CA VAL A 109 3.89 -5.84 4.20
C VAL A 109 3.57 -7.20 3.62
N MET A 110 4.61 -7.87 3.14
CA MET A 110 4.58 -9.29 2.84
C MET A 110 4.73 -10.09 4.13
N ARG A 111 3.69 -10.87 4.46
CA ARG A 111 3.70 -11.75 5.63
C ARG A 111 4.82 -12.78 5.47
N SER A 112 5.33 -13.27 6.59
CA SER A 112 6.43 -14.24 6.61
C SER A 112 6.12 -15.49 5.76
N GLY A 113 7.15 -16.02 5.09
CA GLY A 113 7.02 -17.15 4.17
C GLY A 113 6.42 -16.81 2.81
N PHE A 114 6.09 -15.54 2.52
CA PHE A 114 5.67 -15.09 1.19
C PHE A 114 6.75 -14.23 0.53
N GLY A 115 6.88 -14.35 -0.79
CA GLY A 115 7.83 -13.55 -1.55
C GLY A 115 9.25 -13.68 -1.02
N HIS A 116 9.86 -12.53 -0.73
CA HIS A 116 11.21 -12.44 -0.17
C HIS A 116 11.24 -12.32 1.35
N SER A 117 10.08 -12.31 2.02
CA SER A 117 10.02 -12.39 3.48
C SER A 117 10.61 -13.72 3.96
N GLY A 118 11.38 -13.66 5.04
CA GLY A 118 11.81 -14.85 5.75
C GLY A 118 10.67 -15.57 6.48
N GLY A 119 11.02 -16.63 7.19
CA GLY A 119 10.08 -17.51 7.87
C GLY A 119 9.49 -18.58 6.95
N ASN A 120 8.54 -19.36 7.49
CA ASN A 120 8.04 -20.56 6.83
C ASN A 120 6.53 -20.48 6.59
N ILE A 121 6.13 -20.61 5.33
CA ILE A 121 4.73 -20.66 4.89
C ILE A 121 3.93 -21.78 5.58
N ALA A 122 4.62 -22.85 6.01
CA ALA A 122 4.01 -23.96 6.73
C ALA A 122 3.23 -23.51 7.97
N LYS A 123 3.58 -22.37 8.60
CA LYS A 123 2.80 -21.86 9.73
C LYS A 123 1.33 -21.62 9.37
N TYR A 124 1.06 -21.22 8.13
CA TYR A 124 -0.28 -21.00 7.58
C TYR A 124 -0.93 -22.27 6.97
N SER A 125 -0.15 -23.30 6.64
CA SER A 125 -0.63 -24.50 5.93
C SER A 125 -0.53 -25.80 6.75
N LYS A 126 -0.27 -25.71 8.06
CA LYS A 126 -0.24 -26.85 8.99
C LYS A 126 -1.59 -27.55 9.20
N PHE A 127 -2.68 -26.92 8.77
CA PHE A 127 -4.05 -27.40 8.99
C PHE A 127 -4.63 -27.97 7.71
N SER A 128 -5.40 -29.07 7.82
CA SER A 128 -6.04 -29.70 6.67
C SER A 128 -7.25 -28.90 6.20
N CYS A 129 -7.63 -29.06 4.94
CA CYS A 129 -8.81 -28.41 4.40
C CYS A 129 -10.11 -28.89 5.07
N GLN A 130 -10.12 -30.09 5.66
CA GLN A 130 -11.26 -30.62 6.42
C GLN A 130 -11.39 -29.99 7.81
N SER A 131 -10.29 -29.48 8.38
CA SER A 131 -10.26 -28.89 9.72
C SER A 131 -9.35 -27.65 9.76
N PRO A 132 -9.75 -26.55 9.11
CA PRO A 132 -8.93 -25.34 9.07
C PRO A 132 -8.95 -24.62 10.43
N ALA A 133 -7.81 -24.05 10.83
CA ALA A 133 -7.70 -23.26 12.05
C ALA A 133 -7.63 -21.76 11.74
N TYR A 134 -8.72 -21.17 11.24
CA TYR A 134 -8.74 -19.79 10.76
C TYR A 134 -8.30 -18.76 11.82
N LEU A 135 -8.72 -18.89 13.08
CA LEU A 135 -8.29 -17.96 14.13
C LEU A 135 -6.79 -18.05 14.42
N VAL A 136 -6.20 -19.24 14.38
CA VAL A 136 -4.77 -19.45 14.63
C VAL A 136 -3.95 -18.85 13.50
N THR A 137 -4.29 -19.15 12.24
CA THR A 137 -3.57 -18.61 11.08
C THR A 137 -3.77 -17.10 10.95
N THR A 138 -4.94 -16.58 11.33
CA THR A 138 -5.19 -15.13 11.42
C THR A 138 -4.30 -14.50 12.49
N LYS A 139 -4.19 -15.08 13.68
CA LYS A 139 -3.32 -14.56 14.75
C LYS A 139 -1.85 -14.54 14.33
N GLN A 140 -1.38 -15.57 13.63
CA GLN A 140 -0.02 -15.58 13.08
C GLN A 140 0.21 -14.46 12.05
N ALA A 141 -0.77 -14.22 11.16
CA ALA A 141 -0.69 -13.11 10.22
C ALA A 141 -0.66 -11.77 10.95
N VAL A 142 -1.48 -11.62 12.00
CA VAL A 142 -1.54 -10.42 12.84
C VAL A 142 -0.22 -10.18 13.56
N ASN A 143 0.47 -11.22 14.05
CA ASN A 143 1.78 -11.05 14.67
C ASN A 143 2.81 -10.46 13.70
N ASP A 144 2.82 -10.90 12.43
CA ASP A 144 3.69 -10.30 11.40
C ASP A 144 3.34 -8.81 11.19
N LEU A 145 2.04 -8.46 11.14
CA LEU A 145 1.58 -7.09 10.97
C LEU A 145 1.89 -6.19 12.19
N GLN A 146 1.79 -6.73 13.41
CA GLN A 146 2.15 -6.01 14.63
C GLN A 146 3.66 -5.76 14.71
N ALA A 147 4.49 -6.73 14.33
CA ALA A 147 5.94 -6.53 14.24
C ALA A 147 6.28 -5.40 13.26
N ALA A 148 5.62 -5.37 12.09
CA ALA A 148 5.78 -4.29 11.13
C ALA A 148 5.37 -2.93 11.71
N LEU A 149 4.19 -2.82 12.33
CA LEU A 149 3.74 -1.57 12.97
C LEU A 149 4.65 -1.13 14.11
N GLY A 150 5.19 -2.06 14.89
CA GLY A 150 6.19 -1.80 15.92
C GLY A 150 7.44 -1.14 15.34
N TYR A 151 7.99 -1.69 14.26
CA TYR A 151 9.12 -1.09 13.56
C TYR A 151 8.78 0.29 12.99
N LEU A 152 7.65 0.42 12.29
CA LEU A 152 7.21 1.69 11.70
C LEU A 152 7.03 2.80 12.75
N SER A 153 6.64 2.47 13.98
CA SER A 153 6.47 3.45 15.05
C SER A 153 7.77 4.20 15.40
N THR A 154 8.92 3.60 15.10
CA THR A 154 10.26 4.16 15.31
C THR A 154 10.68 5.16 14.23
N LEU A 155 9.99 5.16 13.08
CA LEU A 155 10.34 5.99 11.93
C LEU A 155 9.73 7.40 12.03
N PRO A 156 10.46 8.46 11.64
CA PRO A 156 10.03 9.85 11.81
C PRO A 156 8.88 10.28 10.88
N GLN A 157 8.60 9.53 9.82
CA GLN A 157 7.55 9.82 8.84
C GLN A 157 6.24 9.06 9.08
N PHE A 158 6.21 8.11 10.04
CA PHE A 158 5.05 7.27 10.35
C PHE A 158 4.42 7.64 11.69
N ASP A 159 3.14 8.04 11.66
CA ASP A 159 2.26 8.22 12.82
C ASP A 159 1.40 6.97 13.04
N THR A 160 1.98 5.97 13.70
CA THR A 160 1.29 4.69 13.96
C THR A 160 0.12 4.79 14.95
N ASN A 161 -0.04 5.93 15.63
CA ASN A 161 -1.24 6.22 16.43
C ASN A 161 -2.44 6.60 15.55
N ASN A 162 -2.24 6.83 14.26
CA ASN A 162 -3.29 7.07 13.28
C ASN A 162 -3.17 6.05 12.13
N THR A 163 -3.30 4.77 12.46
CA THR A 163 -3.15 3.67 11.49
C THR A 163 -4.50 3.26 10.88
N ILE A 164 -4.49 3.04 9.57
CA ILE A 164 -5.55 2.38 8.81
C ILE A 164 -5.00 1.06 8.28
N ALA A 165 -5.65 -0.05 8.60
CA ALA A 165 -5.26 -1.37 8.10
C ALA A 165 -6.05 -1.73 6.84
N VAL A 166 -5.38 -2.17 5.79
CA VAL A 166 -5.99 -2.54 4.50
C VAL A 166 -5.50 -3.93 4.10
N GLY A 167 -6.42 -4.81 3.74
CA GLY A 167 -6.07 -6.17 3.35
C GLY A 167 -6.97 -6.70 2.26
N VAL A 168 -6.45 -7.64 1.46
CA VAL A 168 -7.23 -8.36 0.45
C VAL A 168 -7.23 -9.87 0.71
N SER A 169 -8.35 -10.55 0.49
CA SER A 169 -8.45 -12.01 0.62
C SER A 169 -8.05 -12.47 2.03
N THR A 170 -7.08 -13.38 2.15
CA THR A 170 -6.51 -13.77 3.47
C THR A 170 -5.88 -12.60 4.21
N GLY A 171 -5.37 -11.59 3.51
CA GLY A 171 -4.95 -10.32 4.11
C GLY A 171 -6.12 -9.51 4.64
N GLY A 172 -7.29 -9.57 3.98
CA GLY A 172 -8.54 -8.97 4.46
C GLY A 172 -9.00 -9.58 5.79
N LEU A 173 -8.95 -10.92 5.89
CA LEU A 173 -9.16 -11.59 7.18
C LEU A 173 -8.10 -11.21 8.23
N ALA A 174 -6.83 -11.09 7.83
CA ALA A 174 -5.76 -10.67 8.73
C ALA A 174 -5.99 -9.27 9.32
N VAL A 175 -6.47 -8.29 8.53
CA VAL A 175 -6.77 -6.96 9.06
C VAL A 175 -8.01 -6.92 9.95
N VAL A 176 -9.03 -7.76 9.68
CA VAL A 176 -10.13 -7.96 10.63
C VAL A 176 -9.57 -8.51 11.95
N GLY A 177 -8.67 -9.51 11.88
CA GLY A 177 -7.96 -10.02 13.05
C GLY A 177 -7.13 -8.97 13.79
N LEU A 178 -6.45 -8.08 13.06
CA LEU A 178 -5.61 -7.02 13.64
C LEU A 178 -6.44 -6.04 14.48
N THR A 179 -7.71 -5.82 14.13
CA THR A 179 -8.63 -5.00 14.93
C THR A 179 -9.21 -5.71 16.15
N ALA A 180 -9.12 -7.05 16.21
CA ALA A 180 -9.74 -7.86 17.26
C ALA A 180 -8.73 -8.36 18.32
N PHE A 181 -7.49 -8.64 17.92
CA PHE A 181 -6.47 -9.09 18.85
C PHE A 181 -5.79 -7.91 19.55
N PRO A 182 -5.37 -8.07 20.82
CA PRO A 182 -4.61 -7.03 21.51
C PRO A 182 -3.36 -6.62 20.74
N LEU A 183 -3.10 -5.31 20.71
CA LEU A 183 -1.83 -4.76 20.24
C LEU A 183 -0.80 -4.88 21.36
N GLU A 184 0.42 -5.29 21.00
CA GLU A 184 1.53 -5.48 21.96
C GLU A 184 2.12 -4.16 22.48
N THR A 185 1.71 -3.01 21.93
CA THR A 185 2.24 -1.69 22.28
C THR A 185 1.16 -0.60 22.25
N ASN A 186 1.33 0.42 23.10
CA ASN A 186 0.48 1.63 23.12
C ASN A 186 0.88 2.69 22.07
N MET A 187 1.98 2.47 21.34
CA MET A 187 2.46 3.37 20.27
C MET A 187 1.71 3.18 18.94
N VAL A 188 0.84 2.17 18.88
CA VAL A 188 0.07 1.81 17.69
C VAL A 188 -1.40 1.87 18.04
N GLN A 189 -2.18 2.56 17.20
CA GLN A 189 -3.64 2.56 17.30
C GLN A 189 -4.22 2.39 15.89
N ILE A 190 -5.01 1.33 15.71
CA ILE A 190 -5.80 1.14 14.50
C ILE A 190 -7.07 1.97 14.66
N LYS A 191 -7.30 2.89 13.74
CA LYS A 191 -8.44 3.81 13.75
C LYS A 191 -9.55 3.37 12.81
N LEU A 192 -9.16 2.76 11.69
CA LEU A 192 -10.06 2.21 10.67
C LEU A 192 -9.43 0.93 10.09
N ALA A 193 -10.26 0.05 9.53
CA ALA A 193 -9.76 -0.99 8.63
C ALA A 193 -10.62 -1.17 7.38
N ILE A 194 -9.99 -1.62 6.29
CA ILE A 194 -10.62 -1.87 5.00
C ILE A 194 -10.27 -3.29 4.56
N SER A 195 -11.30 -4.12 4.38
CA SER A 195 -11.15 -5.52 3.98
C SER A 195 -11.73 -5.73 2.60
N PHE A 196 -10.87 -6.00 1.62
CA PHE A 196 -11.28 -6.37 0.27
C PHE A 196 -11.42 -7.89 0.17
N ALA A 197 -12.61 -8.38 -0.17
CA ALA A 197 -12.89 -9.81 -0.31
C ALA A 197 -12.31 -10.66 0.84
N GLY A 198 -12.49 -10.22 2.10
CA GLY A 198 -11.85 -10.81 3.27
C GLY A 198 -12.29 -12.25 3.56
N GLY A 199 -11.33 -13.16 3.66
CA GLY A 199 -11.61 -14.57 3.97
C GLY A 199 -10.38 -15.45 3.73
N SER A 200 -10.49 -16.75 3.95
CA SER A 200 -9.38 -17.67 3.65
C SER A 200 -9.86 -19.09 3.35
N GLY A 201 -8.96 -19.91 2.79
CA GLY A 201 -9.19 -21.34 2.57
C GLY A 201 -10.04 -21.68 1.35
N SER A 202 -10.19 -20.79 0.37
CA SER A 202 -10.81 -21.16 -0.91
C SER A 202 -9.90 -22.12 -1.69
N PHE A 203 -10.37 -23.32 -1.98
CA PHE A 203 -9.62 -24.33 -2.75
C PHE A 203 -10.19 -24.56 -4.15
N ALA A 204 -11.42 -24.12 -4.39
CA ALA A 204 -12.08 -24.11 -5.70
C ALA A 204 -13.08 -22.93 -5.75
N PRO A 205 -13.64 -22.59 -6.94
CA PRO A 205 -14.61 -21.51 -7.04
C PRO A 205 -15.77 -21.66 -6.04
N ARG A 206 -15.89 -20.70 -5.12
CA ARG A 206 -16.88 -20.61 -4.04
C ARG A 206 -16.94 -21.87 -3.17
N LYS A 207 -15.79 -22.51 -2.97
CA LYS A 207 -15.61 -23.64 -2.05
C LYS A 207 -14.51 -23.33 -1.05
N ILE A 208 -14.85 -23.45 0.23
CA ILE A 208 -14.00 -23.06 1.36
C ILE A 208 -13.72 -24.28 2.23
N CYS A 209 -12.47 -24.40 2.68
CA CYS A 209 -12.05 -25.42 3.63
C CYS A 209 -12.88 -25.37 4.92
N GLY A 210 -13.22 -26.54 5.47
CA GLY A 210 -14.08 -26.66 6.66
C GLY A 210 -15.53 -26.19 6.43
N GLY A 211 -15.91 -25.91 5.18
CA GLY A 211 -17.17 -25.27 4.83
C GLY A 211 -17.27 -23.82 5.32
N ASP A 212 -18.33 -23.14 4.90
CA ASP A 212 -18.58 -21.75 5.24
C ASP A 212 -18.69 -21.55 6.77
N TYR A 213 -19.28 -22.53 7.47
CA TYR A 213 -19.47 -22.50 8.93
C TYR A 213 -18.19 -22.21 9.72
N THR A 214 -17.07 -22.85 9.36
CA THR A 214 -15.82 -22.68 10.13
C THR A 214 -15.26 -21.26 9.98
N LEU A 215 -15.39 -20.68 8.78
CA LEU A 215 -15.00 -19.29 8.53
C LEU A 215 -15.97 -18.30 9.21
N ILE A 216 -17.28 -18.54 9.11
CA ILE A 216 -18.32 -17.76 9.80
C ILE A 216 -18.07 -17.75 11.32
N SER A 217 -17.74 -18.91 11.90
CA SER A 217 -17.40 -19.01 13.32
C SER A 217 -16.17 -18.17 13.68
N ALA A 218 -15.14 -18.16 12.84
CA ALA A 218 -13.97 -17.30 13.07
C ALA A 218 -14.36 -15.81 13.06
N PHE A 219 -15.16 -15.34 12.09
CA PHE A 219 -15.63 -13.95 12.06
C PHE A 219 -16.52 -13.60 13.25
N LYS A 220 -17.37 -14.53 13.71
CA LYS A 220 -18.14 -14.37 14.96
C LYS A 220 -17.22 -14.11 16.15
N GLU A 221 -16.15 -14.91 16.32
CA GLU A 221 -15.21 -14.74 17.42
C GLU A 221 -14.42 -13.44 17.32
N LEU A 222 -13.97 -13.05 16.12
CA LEU A 222 -13.27 -11.77 15.92
C LEU A 222 -14.17 -10.56 16.21
N GLY A 223 -15.47 -10.66 15.94
CA GLY A 223 -16.46 -9.61 16.24
C GLY A 223 -16.59 -9.28 17.73
N LYS A 224 -16.32 -10.24 18.62
CA LYS A 224 -16.40 -10.04 20.08
C LYS A 224 -15.41 -9.01 20.62
N SER A 225 -14.30 -8.82 19.91
CA SER A 225 -13.17 -8.01 20.38
C SER A 225 -12.80 -6.87 19.44
N SER A 226 -13.52 -6.70 18.32
CA SER A 226 -13.27 -5.63 17.35
C SER A 226 -14.42 -4.64 17.34
N SER A 227 -14.16 -3.41 17.78
CA SER A 227 -15.12 -2.28 17.70
C SER A 227 -14.67 -1.18 16.74
N ILE A 228 -13.50 -1.37 16.10
CA ILE A 228 -12.93 -0.41 15.15
C ILE A 228 -13.83 -0.31 13.92
N PRO A 229 -14.20 0.90 13.44
CA PRO A 229 -15.00 1.04 12.23
C PRO A 229 -14.29 0.45 11.01
N MET A 230 -15.03 -0.36 10.25
CA MET A 230 -14.51 -1.05 9.07
C MET A 230 -15.38 -0.90 7.84
N LEU A 231 -14.71 -0.92 6.69
CA LEU A 231 -15.33 -1.06 5.38
C LEU A 231 -14.92 -2.39 4.75
N TRP A 232 -15.91 -3.19 4.36
CA TRP A 232 -15.72 -4.43 3.64
C TRP A 232 -16.20 -4.25 2.20
N ILE A 233 -15.36 -4.63 1.22
CA ILE A 233 -15.67 -4.47 -0.21
C ILE A 233 -15.55 -5.82 -0.91
N TYR A 234 -16.65 -6.28 -1.50
CA TYR A 234 -16.74 -7.52 -2.28
C TYR A 234 -17.33 -7.19 -3.66
N ALA A 235 -17.30 -8.14 -4.58
CA ALA A 235 -17.91 -8.01 -5.91
C ALA A 235 -18.88 -9.17 -6.17
N GLU A 236 -19.95 -8.93 -6.93
CA GLU A 236 -20.99 -9.93 -7.23
C GLU A 236 -20.45 -11.23 -7.85
N ASN A 237 -19.42 -11.12 -8.71
CA ASN A 237 -18.78 -12.24 -9.39
C ASN A 237 -17.50 -12.74 -8.69
N ASP A 238 -17.31 -12.44 -7.40
CA ASP A 238 -16.19 -13.02 -6.63
C ASP A 238 -16.31 -14.56 -6.62
N GLN A 239 -15.27 -15.23 -7.12
CA GLN A 239 -15.20 -16.68 -7.20
C GLN A 239 -14.59 -17.33 -5.96
N TYR A 240 -14.21 -16.58 -4.93
CA TYR A 240 -13.71 -17.08 -3.66
C TYR A 240 -14.79 -17.01 -2.59
N PHE A 241 -15.31 -15.81 -2.36
CA PHE A 241 -16.25 -15.50 -1.28
C PHE A 241 -17.51 -14.87 -1.88
N SER A 242 -18.59 -15.65 -1.92
CA SER A 242 -19.84 -15.20 -2.54
C SER A 242 -20.44 -14.01 -1.79
N PRO A 243 -21.30 -13.21 -2.45
CA PRO A 243 -22.09 -12.18 -1.78
C PRO A 243 -22.90 -12.71 -0.58
N ASP A 244 -23.48 -13.92 -0.70
CA ASP A 244 -24.24 -14.54 0.40
C ASP A 244 -23.35 -14.80 1.61
N LEU A 245 -22.17 -15.40 1.38
CA LEU A 245 -21.20 -15.60 2.46
C LEU A 245 -20.74 -14.27 3.06
N ALA A 246 -20.42 -13.26 2.24
CA ALA A 246 -20.01 -11.95 2.73
C ALA A 246 -21.06 -11.30 3.64
N ASN A 247 -22.35 -11.43 3.29
CA ASN A 247 -23.46 -10.98 4.14
C ASN A 247 -23.55 -11.78 5.45
N GLU A 248 -23.37 -13.10 5.41
CA GLU A 248 -23.36 -13.93 6.62
C GLU A 248 -22.20 -13.58 7.55
N LEU A 249 -20.98 -13.41 7.00
CA LEU A 249 -19.80 -12.97 7.75
C LEU A 249 -20.06 -11.62 8.43
N LEU A 250 -20.64 -10.65 7.70
CA LEU A 250 -20.95 -9.32 8.23
C LEU A 250 -21.96 -9.41 9.38
N MET A 251 -23.04 -10.16 9.16
CA MET A 251 -24.10 -10.34 10.13
C MET A 251 -23.55 -10.93 11.44
N VAL A 252 -22.78 -12.02 11.38
CA VAL A 252 -22.25 -12.65 12.60
C VAL A 252 -21.19 -11.78 13.28
N PHE A 253 -20.37 -11.08 12.51
CA PHE A 253 -19.35 -10.18 13.04
C PHE A 253 -19.99 -9.03 13.81
N ASN A 254 -20.92 -8.30 13.17
CA ASN A 254 -21.61 -7.15 13.79
C ASN A 254 -22.53 -7.54 14.95
N LYS A 255 -23.24 -8.68 14.86
CA LYS A 255 -24.09 -9.18 15.95
C LYS A 255 -23.31 -9.46 17.23
N ASN A 256 -21.99 -9.69 17.14
CA ASN A 256 -21.14 -10.01 18.29
C ASN A 256 -20.29 -8.84 18.78
N GLY A 257 -20.52 -7.61 18.31
CA GLY A 257 -19.79 -6.41 18.76
C GLY A 257 -18.97 -5.74 17.66
N GLY A 258 -18.84 -6.39 16.50
CA GLY A 258 -18.21 -5.87 15.31
C GLY A 258 -18.82 -4.56 14.82
N ASN A 259 -17.99 -3.72 14.20
CA ASN A 259 -18.43 -2.50 13.52
C ASN A 259 -17.93 -2.46 12.08
N ALA A 260 -18.62 -3.16 11.17
CA ALA A 260 -18.31 -3.17 9.75
C ALA A 260 -19.51 -2.75 8.90
N LYS A 261 -19.23 -2.05 7.79
CA LYS A 261 -20.15 -1.83 6.67
C LYS A 261 -19.71 -2.68 5.49
N LEU A 262 -20.67 -3.29 4.79
CA LEU A 262 -20.40 -4.07 3.58
C LEU A 262 -20.87 -3.31 2.33
N ILE A 263 -20.02 -3.29 1.32
CA ILE A 263 -20.35 -2.85 -0.03
C ILE A 263 -20.05 -4.01 -0.99
N ILE A 264 -21.07 -4.41 -1.74
CA ILE A 264 -20.93 -5.36 -2.85
C ILE A 264 -21.01 -4.55 -4.13
N THR A 265 -19.94 -4.53 -4.92
CA THR A 265 -19.89 -3.85 -6.21
C THR A 265 -20.47 -4.75 -7.30
N SER A 266 -20.84 -4.13 -8.43
CA SER A 266 -21.12 -4.85 -9.67
C SER A 266 -19.95 -5.78 -10.07
N PRO A 267 -20.19 -6.74 -10.99
CA PRO A 267 -19.17 -7.67 -11.43
C PRO A 267 -17.92 -6.94 -11.96
N PHE A 268 -16.75 -7.47 -11.62
CA PHE A 268 -15.47 -6.95 -12.08
C PHE A 268 -14.67 -8.05 -12.80
N GLY A 269 -14.29 -7.77 -14.06
CA GLY A 269 -13.58 -8.75 -14.88
C GLY A 269 -14.28 -10.10 -14.96
N GLU A 270 -13.50 -11.18 -15.06
CA GLU A 270 -14.00 -12.56 -14.99
C GLU A 270 -14.17 -13.05 -13.55
N ASP A 271 -13.39 -12.49 -12.62
CA ASP A 271 -13.43 -12.81 -11.20
C ASP A 271 -13.29 -11.52 -10.38
N GLY A 272 -14.34 -11.20 -9.64
CA GLY A 272 -14.44 -10.01 -8.81
C GLY A 272 -13.42 -9.97 -7.68
N HIS A 273 -12.80 -11.11 -7.35
CA HIS A 273 -11.77 -11.19 -6.33
C HIS A 273 -10.54 -10.30 -6.61
N PHE A 274 -10.29 -9.97 -7.88
CA PHE A 274 -9.18 -9.11 -8.28
C PHE A 274 -9.51 -7.61 -8.24
N LEU A 275 -10.69 -7.21 -7.74
CA LEU A 275 -11.13 -5.82 -7.70
C LEU A 275 -10.13 -4.90 -7.00
N PHE A 276 -9.54 -5.31 -5.87
CA PHE A 276 -8.55 -4.47 -5.18
C PHE A 276 -7.31 -4.20 -6.06
N ASN A 277 -6.80 -5.24 -6.71
CA ASN A 277 -5.57 -5.19 -7.50
C ASN A 277 -5.75 -4.45 -8.83
N GLN A 278 -6.92 -4.53 -9.44
CA GLN A 278 -7.12 -4.14 -10.84
C GLN A 278 -8.27 -3.13 -11.04
N GLY A 279 -9.18 -3.02 -10.09
CA GLY A 279 -10.41 -2.21 -10.17
C GLY A 279 -10.34 -0.88 -9.41
N MET A 280 -9.18 -0.24 -9.34
CA MET A 280 -8.97 1.00 -8.55
C MET A 280 -10.01 2.08 -8.83
N LYS A 281 -10.32 2.35 -10.09
CA LYS A 281 -11.34 3.34 -10.48
C LYS A 281 -12.72 3.09 -9.87
N ILE A 282 -13.02 1.85 -9.47
CA ILE A 282 -14.28 1.48 -8.82
C ILE A 282 -14.18 1.71 -7.31
N TRP A 283 -13.12 1.21 -6.67
CA TRP A 283 -13.05 1.22 -5.21
C TRP A 283 -12.46 2.50 -4.60
N GLU A 284 -11.64 3.26 -5.32
CA GLU A 284 -11.09 4.55 -4.85
C GLU A 284 -12.18 5.49 -4.30
N PRO A 285 -13.25 5.83 -5.06
CA PRO A 285 -14.30 6.72 -4.55
C PRO A 285 -15.06 6.12 -3.36
N ILE A 286 -15.17 4.79 -3.28
CA ILE A 286 -15.82 4.10 -2.15
C ILE A 286 -14.98 4.30 -0.87
N VAL A 287 -13.66 4.12 -0.98
CA VAL A 287 -12.71 4.31 0.12
C VAL A 287 -12.64 5.78 0.54
N GLU A 288 -12.59 6.72 -0.40
CA GLU A 288 -12.60 8.15 -0.10
C GLU A 288 -13.86 8.57 0.66
N LYS A 289 -15.04 8.09 0.22
CA LYS A 289 -16.30 8.32 0.93
C LYS A 289 -16.24 7.78 2.36
N PHE A 290 -15.72 6.57 2.56
CA PHE A 290 -15.57 6.00 3.90
C PHE A 290 -14.63 6.83 4.79
N PHE A 291 -13.54 7.38 4.24
CA PHE A 291 -12.67 8.29 4.98
C PHE A 291 -13.39 9.60 5.36
N GLN A 292 -14.17 10.18 4.47
CA GLN A 292 -14.98 11.37 4.76
C GLN A 292 -16.00 11.10 5.88
N GLU A 293 -16.71 9.97 5.82
CA GLU A 293 -17.69 9.56 6.85
C GLU A 293 -17.05 9.37 8.24
N ASN A 294 -15.75 9.07 8.30
CA ASN A 294 -14.99 8.87 9.53
C ASN A 294 -14.06 10.06 9.86
N ASN A 295 -14.30 11.24 9.28
CA ASN A 295 -13.56 12.48 9.54
C ASN A 295 -12.05 12.41 9.27
N TYR A 296 -11.61 11.52 8.39
CA TYR A 296 -10.23 11.48 7.92
C TYR A 296 -10.00 12.58 6.87
N LYS A 297 -9.13 13.55 7.20
CA LYS A 297 -8.77 14.64 6.29
C LYS A 297 -7.78 14.14 5.23
N LEU A 298 -8.24 14.03 4.00
CA LEU A 298 -7.40 13.67 2.86
C LEU A 298 -6.66 14.90 2.34
N LYS A 299 -5.37 14.72 2.03
CA LYS A 299 -4.63 15.66 1.19
C LYS A 299 -4.79 15.26 -0.28
N ASN A 300 -4.41 16.14 -1.20
CA ASN A 300 -4.29 15.81 -2.62
C ASN A 300 -2.91 16.28 -3.09
N ILE A 301 -1.94 15.38 -2.97
CA ILE A 301 -0.56 15.63 -3.40
C ILE A 301 -0.50 15.44 -4.90
N MET A 302 -0.10 16.49 -5.62
CA MET A 302 -0.08 16.51 -7.08
C MET A 302 1.34 16.23 -7.57
N LEU A 303 1.55 15.04 -8.12
CA LEU A 303 2.85 14.69 -8.71
C LEU A 303 2.99 15.35 -10.08
N THR A 304 4.08 16.08 -10.29
CA THR A 304 4.48 16.54 -11.62
C THR A 304 4.90 15.34 -12.46
N LYS A 305 4.12 15.03 -13.50
CA LYS A 305 4.47 13.97 -14.46
C LYS A 305 5.58 14.48 -15.38
N GLN A 306 6.73 13.83 -15.37
CA GLN A 306 7.77 14.10 -16.36
C GLN A 306 7.30 13.57 -17.72
N GLN A 307 7.30 14.43 -18.73
CA GLN A 307 6.90 14.03 -20.08
C GLN A 307 8.06 13.28 -20.76
N GLU A 308 7.82 12.02 -21.10
CA GLU A 308 8.80 11.20 -21.81
C GLU A 308 8.83 11.56 -23.30
N ASN A 309 10.04 11.77 -23.83
CA ASN A 309 10.25 12.06 -25.24
C ASN A 309 10.41 10.76 -26.02
N LEU A 310 9.38 10.37 -26.78
CA LEU A 310 9.39 9.13 -27.57
C LEU A 310 10.54 9.05 -28.60
N ASN A 311 11.12 10.18 -29.01
CA ASN A 311 12.27 10.21 -29.90
C ASN A 311 13.53 9.60 -29.26
N LEU A 312 13.55 9.43 -27.93
CA LEU A 312 14.63 8.72 -27.21
C LEU A 312 14.60 7.20 -27.46
N TYR A 313 13.52 6.66 -28.05
CA TYR A 313 13.32 5.23 -28.25
C TYR A 313 13.12 4.89 -29.74
N PRO A 314 14.13 5.10 -30.61
CA PRO A 314 13.99 4.91 -32.06
C PRO A 314 13.65 3.47 -32.48
N ASN A 315 14.02 2.49 -31.66
CA ASN A 315 13.72 1.06 -31.90
C ASN A 315 12.28 0.66 -31.54
N LEU A 316 11.50 1.57 -30.92
CA LEU A 316 10.08 1.37 -30.65
C LEU A 316 9.26 1.76 -31.89
N SER A 317 9.35 0.94 -32.94
CA SER A 317 8.76 1.26 -34.25
C SER A 317 7.28 0.90 -34.38
N SER A 318 6.80 -0.11 -33.66
CA SER A 318 5.42 -0.59 -33.80
C SER A 318 4.41 0.33 -33.09
N THR A 319 3.29 0.65 -33.75
CA THR A 319 2.21 1.47 -33.18
C THR A 319 1.70 0.89 -31.87
N LYS A 320 1.48 -0.44 -31.83
CA LYS A 320 1.07 -1.14 -30.62
C LYS A 320 2.12 -1.06 -29.51
N GLY A 321 3.40 -1.20 -29.85
CA GLY A 321 4.49 -1.05 -28.89
C GLY A 321 4.51 0.35 -28.27
N LYS A 322 4.32 1.41 -29.07
CA LYS A 322 4.22 2.80 -28.60
C LYS A 322 3.07 3.01 -27.62
N GLU A 323 1.87 2.50 -27.95
CA GLU A 323 0.71 2.58 -27.05
C GLU A 323 0.98 1.89 -25.71
N VAL A 324 1.53 0.68 -25.74
CA VAL A 324 1.82 -0.10 -24.52
C VAL A 324 2.96 0.55 -23.73
N PHE A 325 3.95 1.13 -24.39
CA PHE A 325 5.03 1.88 -23.74
C PHE A 325 4.50 3.11 -23.00
N MET A 326 3.57 3.87 -23.59
CA MET A 326 2.97 5.02 -22.91
C MET A 326 2.23 4.62 -21.63
N GLN A 327 1.56 3.46 -21.63
CA GLN A 327 0.92 2.93 -20.42
C GLN A 327 1.96 2.41 -19.40
N TYR A 328 3.05 1.80 -19.89
CA TYR A 328 4.16 1.29 -19.07
C TYR A 328 4.85 2.39 -18.26
N LEU A 329 4.92 3.61 -18.78
CA LEU A 329 5.53 4.74 -18.06
C LEU A 329 4.80 5.05 -16.75
N ASP A 330 3.50 4.76 -16.67
CA ASP A 330 2.68 4.94 -15.46
C ASP A 330 2.63 3.69 -14.55
N ASP A 331 3.27 2.59 -14.96
CA ASP A 331 3.36 1.39 -14.12
C ASP A 331 4.37 1.54 -12.98
N ALA A 332 4.21 0.70 -11.95
CA ALA A 332 5.08 0.68 -10.78
C ALA A 332 6.56 0.51 -11.14
N PRO A 333 7.49 1.04 -10.32
CA PRO A 333 8.93 0.79 -10.43
C PRO A 333 9.31 -0.69 -10.44
N HIS A 334 10.60 -0.96 -10.61
CA HIS A 334 11.12 -2.28 -10.89
C HIS A 334 10.47 -2.84 -12.14
N LYS A 335 10.68 -2.07 -13.20
CA LYS A 335 10.05 -2.28 -14.49
C LYS A 335 11.06 -2.18 -15.61
N ALA A 336 10.82 -2.93 -16.67
CA ALA A 336 11.62 -2.90 -17.88
C ALA A 336 10.75 -3.08 -19.12
N PHE A 337 11.21 -2.47 -20.21
CA PHE A 337 10.61 -2.58 -21.53
C PHE A 337 11.67 -2.97 -22.55
N ALA A 338 11.45 -4.11 -23.20
CA ALA A 338 12.28 -4.66 -24.25
C ALA A 338 11.60 -4.50 -25.60
N VAL A 339 12.38 -4.26 -26.65
CA VAL A 339 11.92 -4.28 -28.04
C VAL A 339 12.84 -5.13 -28.90
N GLY A 340 12.30 -5.77 -29.92
CA GLY A 340 13.05 -6.48 -30.94
C GLY A 340 12.96 -5.78 -32.30
N ASP A 341 13.95 -6.05 -33.16
CA ASP A 341 14.14 -5.34 -34.44
C ASP A 341 12.96 -5.50 -35.43
N LYS A 342 12.12 -6.53 -35.23
CA LYS A 342 10.91 -6.80 -36.03
C LYS A 342 9.62 -6.31 -35.37
N GLY A 343 9.72 -5.36 -34.44
CA GLY A 343 8.57 -4.73 -33.79
C GLY A 343 7.94 -5.52 -32.64
N SER A 344 8.54 -6.66 -32.24
CA SER A 344 8.17 -7.35 -31.01
C SER A 344 8.54 -6.51 -29.79
N TYR A 345 7.80 -6.69 -28.70
CA TYR A 345 8.08 -6.03 -27.45
C TYR A 345 7.77 -6.93 -26.26
N GLY A 346 8.37 -6.63 -25.13
CA GLY A 346 8.11 -7.28 -23.86
C GLY A 346 8.13 -6.26 -22.73
N LYS A 347 7.12 -6.34 -21.86
CA LYS A 347 6.98 -5.49 -20.68
C LYS A 347 7.04 -6.37 -19.44
N SER A 348 7.77 -5.92 -18.43
CA SER A 348 7.71 -6.47 -17.08
C SER A 348 7.67 -5.32 -16.09
N THR A 349 6.79 -5.37 -15.10
CA THR A 349 6.56 -4.30 -14.11
C THR A 349 6.32 -4.90 -12.74
N SER A 350 6.46 -4.10 -11.69
CA SER A 350 6.13 -4.50 -10.32
C SER A 350 6.91 -5.73 -9.84
N GLN A 351 8.13 -5.92 -10.35
CA GLN A 351 8.99 -7.02 -9.92
C GLN A 351 9.66 -6.70 -8.59
N TYR A 352 10.27 -7.71 -7.97
CA TYR A 352 11.01 -7.46 -6.74
C TYR A 352 12.25 -6.60 -6.98
N SER A 353 12.88 -6.73 -8.15
CA SER A 353 14.04 -5.94 -8.56
C SER A 353 13.96 -5.50 -10.02
N LYS A 354 14.70 -4.44 -10.36
CA LYS A 354 14.88 -3.98 -11.74
C LYS A 354 15.51 -5.07 -12.63
N GLU A 355 16.46 -5.84 -12.09
CA GLU A 355 17.16 -6.91 -12.80
C GLU A 355 16.22 -8.07 -13.17
N GLU A 356 15.31 -8.43 -12.26
CA GLU A 356 14.25 -9.39 -12.55
C GLU A 356 13.29 -8.85 -13.62
N ALA A 357 12.96 -7.56 -13.56
CA ALA A 357 12.13 -6.92 -14.58
C ALA A 357 12.78 -6.97 -15.96
N ILE A 358 14.08 -6.65 -16.05
CA ILE A 358 14.87 -6.74 -17.28
C ILE A 358 14.82 -8.16 -17.85
N THR A 359 15.09 -9.16 -17.02
CA THR A 359 15.11 -10.57 -17.43
C THR A 359 13.76 -10.98 -18.01
N LYS A 360 12.67 -10.73 -17.30
CA LYS A 360 11.32 -11.09 -17.75
C LYS A 360 10.87 -10.29 -18.98
N ALA A 361 11.21 -9.00 -19.08
CA ALA A 361 10.88 -8.21 -20.26
C ALA A 361 11.54 -8.77 -21.52
N LEU A 362 12.81 -9.20 -21.41
CA LEU A 362 13.53 -9.85 -22.51
C LEU A 362 12.92 -11.20 -22.88
N GLU A 363 12.56 -12.03 -21.90
CA GLU A 363 11.88 -13.32 -22.12
C GLU A 363 10.55 -13.14 -22.87
N VAL A 364 9.71 -12.21 -22.41
CA VAL A 364 8.43 -11.89 -23.05
C VAL A 364 8.65 -11.41 -24.49
N CYS A 365 9.62 -10.51 -24.71
CA CYS A 365 9.93 -10.02 -26.04
C CYS A 365 10.35 -11.14 -27.00
N LYS A 366 11.24 -12.04 -26.55
CA LYS A 366 11.76 -13.17 -27.34
C LYS A 366 10.70 -14.21 -27.66
N LYS A 367 9.66 -14.34 -26.82
CA LYS A 367 8.57 -15.32 -27.02
C LYS A 367 7.77 -15.05 -28.29
N PHE A 368 7.59 -13.77 -28.66
CA PHE A 368 6.78 -13.38 -29.82
C PHE A 368 7.55 -13.30 -31.13
N ASN A 369 8.88 -13.16 -31.07
CA ASN A 369 9.74 -13.23 -32.25
C ASN A 369 11.14 -13.60 -31.77
N LYS A 370 11.72 -14.69 -32.31
CA LYS A 370 13.09 -15.18 -32.00
C LYS A 370 14.21 -14.20 -32.43
N SER A 371 13.89 -12.92 -32.63
CA SER A 371 14.85 -11.86 -32.89
C SER A 371 15.61 -11.46 -31.62
N GLU A 372 16.75 -10.81 -31.82
CA GLU A 372 17.46 -10.15 -30.73
C GLU A 372 16.55 -9.07 -30.11
N CYS A 373 16.40 -9.09 -28.78
CA CYS A 373 15.61 -8.11 -28.03
C CYS A 373 16.55 -7.31 -27.14
N LYS A 374 16.33 -5.99 -27.06
CA LYS A 374 17.12 -5.05 -26.27
C LYS A 374 16.23 -4.25 -25.32
N ILE A 375 16.74 -3.96 -24.13
CA ILE A 375 16.08 -3.06 -23.19
C ILE A 375 16.19 -1.63 -23.72
N ILE A 376 15.06 -0.93 -23.80
CA ILE A 376 15.02 0.49 -24.17
C ILE A 376 14.71 1.39 -22.97
N HIS A 377 14.12 0.84 -21.92
CA HIS A 377 13.84 1.55 -20.68
C HIS A 377 13.81 0.57 -19.52
N SER A 378 14.41 0.97 -18.39
CA SER A 378 14.27 0.27 -17.12
C SER A 378 14.34 1.26 -15.97
N HIS A 379 13.48 1.10 -14.97
CA HIS A 379 13.46 1.93 -13.76
C HIS A 379 13.29 1.07 -12.53
#